data_AF-A0A2I1FX17-F1
#
_entry.id   AF-A0A2I1FX17-F1
#
_cell.length_a   1.000
_cell.length_b   1.000
_cell.length_c   1.000
_cell.angle_alpha   90.00
_cell.angle_beta   90.00
_cell.angle_gamma   90.00
#
_symmetry.space_group_name_H-M   'P 1'
#
loop_
_entity.id
_entity.type
_entity.pdbx_description
1 polymer ?
#
loop_
_entity_poly.entity_id
_entity_poly.type
_entity_poly.pdbx_seq_one_letter_code
_entity_poly.pdbx_strand_id
1 'polypeptide(L)'
;MPPITDLPPELFIEICTFLPPSDLFILSQVCRKFYGYLCVPTSSTTQQIWKESYSRFIPKENIPQPKGMKTTKYVELLMMERGCQICKQVMRCKIYWEFEVRCCKECFLKKTVTYISI
;
A
#
# COMPACT_ATOMS: atom_id res chain seq x y z
N MET A 1 1.64 6.49 -31.40
CA MET A 1 1.90 7.04 -30.04
C MET A 1 2.85 6.08 -29.36
N PRO A 2 4.05 6.50 -28.91
CA PRO A 2 4.99 5.60 -28.25
C PRO A 2 4.38 5.10 -26.93
N PRO A 3 4.62 3.83 -26.54
CA PRO A 3 4.11 3.31 -25.29
C PRO A 3 4.80 4.01 -24.11
N ILE A 4 4.06 4.18 -23.01
CA ILE A 4 4.56 4.79 -21.77
C ILE A 4 5.81 4.07 -21.21
N THR A 5 6.03 2.81 -21.60
CA THR A 5 7.21 2.02 -21.25
C THR A 5 8.49 2.53 -21.88
N ASP A 6 8.42 3.38 -22.91
CA ASP A 6 9.59 3.92 -23.61
C ASP A 6 10.04 5.27 -23.02
N LEU A 7 9.30 5.80 -22.04
CA LEU A 7 9.73 6.99 -21.31
C LEU A 7 11.04 6.72 -20.55
N PRO A 8 11.92 7.72 -20.45
CA PRO A 8 12.99 7.75 -19.47
C PRO A 8 12.46 7.44 -18.06
N PRO A 9 13.18 6.64 -17.26
CA PRO A 9 12.77 6.31 -15.89
C PRO A 9 12.43 7.54 -15.05
N GLU A 10 13.18 8.63 -15.22
CA GLU A 10 13.05 9.87 -14.47
C GLU A 10 11.69 10.53 -14.74
N LEU A 11 11.27 10.59 -16.01
CA LEU A 11 9.96 11.15 -16.39
C LEU A 11 8.80 10.27 -15.91
N PHE A 12 8.97 8.95 -15.98
CA PHE A 12 7.96 8.02 -15.44
C PHE A 12 7.80 8.21 -13.92
N ILE A 13 8.91 8.34 -13.20
CA ILE A 13 8.93 8.58 -11.76
C ILE A 13 8.28 9.91 -11.41
N GLU A 14 8.56 10.97 -12.17
CA GLU A 14 7.93 12.28 -12.00
C GLU A 14 6.40 12.17 -12.15
N ILE A 15 5.89 11.51 -13.20
CA ILE A 15 4.46 11.25 -13.39
C ILE A 15 3.86 10.55 -12.15
N CYS A 16 4.57 9.55 -11.61
CA CYS A 16 4.11 8.81 -10.43
C CYS A 16 3.90 9.72 -9.19
N THR A 17 4.65 10.82 -9.05
CA THR A 17 4.45 11.75 -7.93
C THR A 17 3.11 12.52 -7.98
N PHE A 18 2.45 12.52 -9.14
CA PHE A 18 1.13 13.14 -9.35
C PHE A 18 -0.02 12.14 -9.21
N LEU A 19 0.24 10.87 -8.91
CA LEU A 19 -0.78 9.85 -8.77
C LEU A 19 -1.13 9.60 -7.30
N PRO A 20 -2.41 9.33 -6.97
CA PRO A 20 -2.78 8.87 -5.64
C PRO A 20 -2.19 7.49 -5.37
N PRO A 21 -1.99 7.12 -4.08
CA PRO A 21 -1.39 5.84 -3.73
C PRO A 21 -2.13 4.61 -4.28
N SER A 22 -3.46 4.69 -4.46
CA SER A 22 -4.28 3.65 -5.10
C SER A 22 -3.84 3.36 -6.53
N ASP A 23 -3.59 4.42 -7.31
CA ASP A 23 -3.24 4.31 -8.73
C ASP A 23 -1.80 3.83 -8.89
N LEU A 24 -0.89 4.25 -8.00
CA LEU A 24 0.48 3.71 -7.94
C LEU A 24 0.49 2.20 -7.67
N PHE A 25 -0.39 1.73 -6.79
CA PHE A 25 -0.54 0.31 -6.52
C PHE A 25 -1.08 -0.46 -7.73
N ILE A 26 -2.07 0.09 -8.44
CA ILE A 26 -2.57 -0.53 -9.67
C ILE A 26 -1.47 -0.55 -10.73
N LEU A 27 -0.75 0.56 -10.89
CA LEU A 27 0.31 0.71 -11.89
C LEU A 27 1.48 -0.27 -11.65
N SER A 28 1.84 -0.53 -10.39
CA SER A 28 2.88 -1.50 -10.06
C SER A 28 2.55 -2.94 -10.47
N GLN A 29 1.27 -3.25 -10.65
CA GLN A 29 0.77 -4.57 -11.03
C GLN A 29 0.67 -4.76 -12.55
N VAL A 30 0.89 -3.71 -13.36
CA VAL A 30 0.72 -3.76 -14.84
C VAL A 30 1.86 -4.52 -15.52
N CYS A 31 3.12 -4.23 -15.15
CA CYS A 31 4.27 -4.91 -15.75
C CYS A 31 5.48 -4.93 -14.82
N ARG A 32 6.46 -5.80 -15.11
CA ARG A 32 7.69 -5.96 -14.31
C ARG A 32 8.50 -4.66 -14.22
N LYS A 33 8.50 -3.84 -15.28
CA LYS A 33 9.23 -2.57 -15.31
C LYS A 33 8.66 -1.59 -14.28
N PHE A 34 7.34 -1.44 -14.22
CA PHE A 34 6.67 -0.57 -13.24
C PHE A 34 6.79 -1.11 -11.82
N TYR A 35 6.68 -2.42 -11.64
CA TYR A 35 6.98 -3.05 -10.36
C TYR A 35 8.40 -2.71 -9.87
N GLY A 36 9.40 -2.76 -10.76
CA GLY A 36 10.78 -2.40 -10.45
C GLY A 36 10.96 -0.94 -10.01
N TYR A 37 10.12 -0.02 -10.48
CA TYR A 37 10.15 1.38 -10.06
C TYR A 37 9.36 1.64 -8.77
N LEU A 38 8.24 0.93 -8.57
CA LEU A 38 7.26 1.25 -7.54
C LEU A 38 7.28 0.34 -6.32
N CYS A 39 7.93 -0.83 -6.38
CA CYS A 39 7.84 -1.83 -5.33
C CYS A 39 9.19 -2.33 -4.80
N VAL A 40 10.30 -1.70 -5.16
CA VAL A 40 11.63 -2.06 -4.63
C VAL A 40 11.85 -1.41 -3.26
N PRO A 41 11.84 -2.16 -2.14
CA PRO A 41 11.83 -1.56 -0.80
C PRO A 41 13.13 -0.83 -0.43
N THR A 42 14.24 -1.24 -1.04
CA THR A 42 15.59 -0.67 -0.81
C THR A 42 15.85 0.59 -1.64
N SER A 43 14.96 0.94 -2.58
CA SER A 43 15.10 2.11 -3.44
C SER A 43 14.64 3.37 -2.71
N SER A 44 15.55 4.34 -2.54
CA SER A 44 15.23 5.66 -2.00
C SER A 44 14.19 6.38 -2.86
N THR A 45 14.29 6.23 -4.17
CA THR A 45 13.35 6.81 -5.14
C THR A 45 11.94 6.24 -4.96
N THR A 46 11.82 4.91 -4.81
CA THR A 46 10.53 4.27 -4.53
C THR A 46 9.91 4.83 -3.25
N GLN A 47 10.68 4.91 -2.16
CA GLN A 47 10.19 5.45 -0.89
C GLN A 47 9.73 6.92 -1.03
N GLN A 48 10.46 7.73 -1.80
CA GLN A 48 10.11 9.13 -2.06
C GLN A 48 8.80 9.26 -2.84
N ILE A 49 8.58 8.48 -3.90
CA ILE A 49 7.33 8.50 -4.69
C ILE A 49 6.12 8.27 -3.77
N TRP A 50 6.17 7.21 -2.95
CA TRP A 50 5.09 6.87 -2.04
C TRP A 50 4.88 7.93 -0.95
N LYS A 51 5.96 8.54 -0.45
CA LYS A 51 5.89 9.62 0.54
C LYS A 51 5.22 10.87 -0.02
N GLU A 52 5.61 11.31 -1.22
CA GLU A 52 5.04 12.49 -1.89
C GLU A 52 3.58 12.26 -2.25
N SER A 53 3.27 11.10 -2.84
CA SER A 53 1.89 10.70 -3.15
C SER A 53 1.02 10.68 -1.89
N TYR A 54 1.49 10.07 -0.80
CA TYR A 54 0.77 10.08 0.47
C TYR A 54 0.53 11.50 1.00
N SER A 55 1.58 12.33 1.04
CA SER A 55 1.51 13.72 1.52
C SER A 55 0.51 14.56 0.74
N ARG A 56 0.40 14.32 -0.58
CA ARG A 56 -0.47 15.07 -1.49
C ARG A 56 -1.92 14.63 -1.44
N PHE A 57 -2.18 13.32 -1.36
CA PHE A 57 -3.52 12.76 -1.62
C PHE A 57 -4.24 12.24 -0.38
N ILE A 58 -3.53 11.94 0.71
CA ILE A 58 -4.17 11.42 1.93
C ILE A 58 -4.47 12.59 2.87
N PRO A 59 -5.74 12.84 3.22
CA PRO A 59 -6.11 13.85 4.20
C PRO A 59 -5.33 13.60 5.49
N LYS A 60 -4.82 14.67 6.11
CA LYS A 60 -4.12 14.61 7.41
C LYS A 60 -5.02 14.19 8.58
N GLU A 61 -6.24 13.73 8.30
CA GLU A 61 -7.14 13.24 9.34
C GLU A 61 -6.52 12.02 10.03
N ASN A 62 -6.61 12.06 11.36
CA ASN A 62 -5.93 11.26 12.37
C ASN A 62 -6.10 9.73 12.20
N ILE A 63 -5.53 9.13 11.16
CA ILE A 63 -5.23 7.71 11.17
C ILE A 63 -3.82 7.58 11.78
N PRO A 64 -3.70 7.16 13.05
CA PRO A 64 -2.39 7.07 13.69
C PRO A 64 -1.59 5.98 13.01
N GLN A 65 -0.43 6.35 12.45
CA GLN A 65 0.58 5.38 12.04
C GLN A 65 1.09 4.66 13.30
N PRO A 66 0.98 3.32 13.40
CA PRO A 66 1.50 2.58 14.55
C PRO A 66 3.01 2.81 14.70
N LYS A 67 3.48 2.99 15.94
CA LYS A 67 4.91 3.17 16.22
C LYS A 67 5.69 1.96 15.70
N GLY A 68 6.68 2.20 14.83
CA GLY A 68 7.55 1.15 14.27
C GLY A 68 7.13 0.61 12.89
N MET A 69 5.94 0.96 12.38
CA MET A 69 5.50 0.53 11.06
C MET A 69 6.17 1.32 9.94
N LYS A 70 6.63 0.65 8.88
CA LYS A 70 7.17 1.30 7.66
C LYS A 70 6.06 2.05 6.91
N THR A 71 6.35 3.25 6.41
CA THR A 71 5.39 4.07 5.63
C THR A 71 4.81 3.31 4.44
N THR A 72 5.63 2.53 3.72
CA THR A 72 5.15 1.71 2.60
C THR A 72 4.12 0.68 3.04
N LYS A 73 4.31 0.05 4.20
CA LYS A 73 3.36 -0.93 4.76
C LYS A 73 2.05 -0.27 5.21
N TYR A 74 2.19 0.89 5.84
CA TYR A 74 1.06 1.71 6.26
C TYR A 74 0.19 2.12 5.06
N VAL A 75 0.82 2.62 3.99
CA VAL A 75 0.15 2.96 2.74
C VAL A 75 -0.46 1.71 2.10
N GLU A 76 0.27 0.60 2.02
CA GLU A 76 -0.25 -0.67 1.49
C GLU A 76 -1.56 -1.08 2.20
N LEU A 77 -1.60 -1.02 3.53
CA LEU A 77 -2.79 -1.41 4.31
C LEU A 77 -3.99 -0.49 4.10
N LEU A 78 -3.75 0.82 3.95
CA LEU A 78 -4.80 1.80 3.66
C LEU A 78 -5.32 1.67 2.22
N MET A 79 -4.43 1.40 1.27
CA MET A 79 -4.73 1.42 -0.16
C MET A 79 -5.15 0.08 -0.74
N MET A 80 -5.08 -1.02 0.04
CA MET A 80 -5.66 -2.29 -0.37
C MET A 80 -7.18 -2.21 -0.45
N GLU A 81 -7.69 -1.74 -1.58
CA GLU A 81 -9.12 -1.67 -1.87
C GLU A 81 -9.77 -3.05 -2.04
N ARG A 82 -8.98 -4.12 -2.20
CA ARG A 82 -9.50 -5.44 -2.60
C ARG A 82 -9.48 -6.44 -1.46
N GLY A 83 -10.46 -6.27 -0.57
CA GLY A 83 -10.92 -7.36 0.30
C GLY A 83 -9.92 -7.85 1.35
N CYS A 84 -10.15 -9.07 1.82
CA CYS A 84 -9.40 -9.64 2.93
C CYS A 84 -8.02 -10.13 2.47
N GLN A 85 -6.93 -9.71 3.12
CA GLN A 85 -5.59 -10.20 2.79
C GLN A 85 -5.40 -11.71 3.03
N ILE A 86 -6.26 -12.33 3.83
CA ILE A 86 -6.17 -13.74 4.19
C ILE A 86 -6.98 -14.61 3.22
N CYS A 87 -8.30 -14.40 3.11
CA CYS A 87 -9.15 -15.21 2.23
C CYS A 87 -9.30 -14.66 0.81
N LYS A 88 -8.73 -13.49 0.51
CA LYS A 88 -8.73 -12.81 -0.80
C LYS A 88 -10.12 -12.44 -1.34
N GLN A 89 -11.17 -12.62 -0.56
CA GLN A 89 -12.54 -12.25 -0.94
C GLN A 89 -12.76 -10.74 -0.80
N VAL A 90 -13.42 -10.14 -1.79
CA VAL A 90 -13.76 -8.72 -1.82
C VAL A 90 -14.95 -8.45 -0.90
N MET A 91 -14.68 -7.89 0.27
CA MET A 91 -15.68 -7.60 1.30
C MET A 91 -15.20 -6.50 2.25
N ARG A 92 -16.10 -6.05 3.13
CA ARG A 92 -15.76 -5.11 4.20
C ARG A 92 -14.72 -5.71 5.15
N CYS A 93 -13.55 -5.10 5.19
CA CYS A 93 -12.42 -5.50 6.03
C CYS A 93 -12.03 -4.37 6.96
N LYS A 94 -11.40 -4.72 8.08
CA LYS A 94 -10.78 -3.77 9.01
C LYS A 94 -9.27 -3.93 8.93
N ILE A 95 -8.54 -2.84 9.13
CA ILE A 95 -7.10 -2.89 9.38
C ILE A 95 -6.91 -3.15 10.87
N TYR A 96 -6.21 -4.22 11.18
CA TYR A 96 -5.75 -4.56 12.52
C TYR A 96 -4.29 -4.17 12.61
N TRP A 97 -4.05 -2.99 13.19
CA TRP A 97 -2.77 -2.30 13.14
C TRP A 97 -1.65 -3.06 13.84
N GLU A 98 -1.95 -3.69 14.98
CA GLU A 98 -1.02 -4.49 15.77
C GLU A 98 -0.48 -5.71 15.01
N PHE A 99 -1.27 -6.20 14.05
CA PHE A 99 -0.92 -7.36 13.22
C PHE A 99 -0.50 -6.97 11.81
N GLU A 100 -0.45 -5.68 11.50
CA GLU A 100 -0.17 -5.13 10.17
C GLU A 100 -0.99 -5.82 9.06
N VAL A 101 -2.28 -6.11 9.32
CA VAL A 101 -3.14 -6.87 8.40
C VAL A 101 -4.53 -6.26 8.25
N ARG A 102 -5.00 -6.17 7.00
CA ARG A 102 -6.37 -5.87 6.61
C ARG A 102 -7.11 -7.17 6.32
N CYS A 103 -8.03 -7.56 7.19
CA CYS A 103 -8.79 -8.80 7.00
C CYS A 103 -10.26 -8.66 7.39
N CYS A 104 -11.06 -9.64 6.95
CA CYS A 104 -12.46 -9.73 7.36
C CYS A 104 -12.57 -10.27 8.79
N LYS A 105 -13.72 -10.02 9.42
CA LYS A 105 -14.00 -10.45 10.80
C LYS A 105 -13.81 -11.96 10.98
N GLU A 106 -14.22 -12.76 10.00
CA GLU A 106 -14.09 -14.22 10.06
C GLU A 106 -12.63 -14.68 10.06
N CYS A 107 -11.81 -14.12 9.18
CA CYS A 107 -10.39 -14.45 9.15
C CYS A 107 -9.66 -13.97 10.40
N PHE A 108 -10.04 -12.81 10.94
CA PHE A 108 -9.52 -12.34 12.22
C PHE A 108 -9.78 -13.36 13.33
N LEU A 109 -11.05 -13.72 13.57
CA LEU A 109 -11.42 -14.66 14.62
C LEU A 109 -10.78 -16.04 14.45
N LYS A 110 -10.60 -16.52 13.21
CA LYS A 110 -9.93 -17.79 12.92
C LYS A 110 -8.41 -17.77 13.14
N LYS A 111 -7.79 -16.57 13.11
CA LYS A 111 -6.33 -16.41 13.15
C LYS A 111 -5.81 -15.76 14.42
N THR A 112 -6.68 -15.33 15.32
CA THR A 112 -6.31 -14.79 16.63
C THR A 112 -6.81 -15.70 17.74
N VAL A 113 -6.01 -15.82 18.79
CA VAL A 113 -6.41 -16.44 20.07
C VAL A 113 -6.38 -15.36 21.15
N THR A 114 -7.38 -15.36 22.04
CA THR A 114 -7.41 -14.45 23.19
C THR A 114 -6.88 -15.20 24.40
N TYR A 115 -5.75 -14.77 24.93
CA TYR A 115 -5.26 -15.24 26.22
C TYR A 115 -5.86 -14.34 27.30
N ILE A 116 -6.66 -14.92 28.19
CA ILE A 116 -7.08 -14.27 29.43
C ILE A 116 -6.02 -14.61 30.46
N SER A 117 -5.20 -13.63 30.84
CA SER A 117 -4.31 -13.74 31.99
C SER A 117 -5.19 -13.78 33.24
N ILE A 118 -5.30 -14.96 33.87
CA ILE A 118 -5.90 -15.13 35.20
C ILE A 118 -4.83 -14.84 36.25
#